data_AF-A0A9P7HK37-F1
#
_entry.id   AF-A0A9P7HK37-F1
#
_cell.length_a   1.000
_cell.length_b   1.000
_cell.length_c   1.000
_cell.angle_alpha   90.00
_cell.angle_beta   90.00
_cell.angle_gamma   90.00
#
_symmetry.space_group_name_H-M   'P 1'
#
loop_
_entity.id
_entity.type
_entity.pdbx_description
1 polymer ?
#
loop_
_entity_poly.entity_id
_entity_poly.type
_entity_poly.pdbx_seq_one_letter_code
_entity_poly.pdbx_strand_id
1 'polypeptide(L)'
;MVVTSLVETACSQPALTLPSGILGTAFSGQKWDNAASCGACIEVTGPSGTIKAMIVDKCPECDPSHLDLFPDAFKAVGGTDGIVKTSYKFVECGITTPLVLHNKEGTSANWFSIQVVNANEPVKSVQVSTDGGSTWKSTERKDYNFFENPAGFGKTSVDVKVTSSTGKSVVVKSVGVTAGAQYKASSNF
;
A
#
# COMPACT_ATOMS: atom_id res chain seq x y z
N MET A 1 -13.37 7.25 23.04
CA MET A 1 -11.89 7.09 23.11
C MET A 1 -11.44 6.82 21.68
N VAL A 2 -11.05 7.86 20.96
CA VAL A 2 -10.50 7.70 19.60
C VAL A 2 -9.14 7.06 19.81
N VAL A 3 -8.99 5.79 19.42
CA VAL A 3 -7.70 5.12 19.46
C VAL A 3 -6.88 5.72 18.32
N THR A 4 -6.24 6.87 18.57
CA THR A 4 -5.02 7.29 17.88
C THR A 4 -3.91 6.38 18.37
N SER A 5 -3.93 5.10 17.97
CA SER A 5 -2.79 4.22 18.15
C SER A 5 -1.85 4.43 16.99
N LEU A 6 -0.68 4.99 17.32
CA LEU A 6 0.55 4.94 16.53
C LEU A 6 1.06 3.49 16.44
N VAL A 7 0.24 2.55 15.94
CA VAL A 7 0.79 1.28 15.47
C VAL A 7 1.38 1.55 14.10
N GLU A 8 2.70 1.68 14.05
CA GLU A 8 3.44 1.46 12.80
C GLU A 8 3.08 0.06 12.32
N THR A 9 2.25 0.00 11.29
CA THR A 9 1.90 -1.27 10.68
C THR A 9 3.05 -1.73 9.78
N ALA A 10 3.12 -3.03 9.47
CA ALA A 10 4.12 -3.57 8.58
C ALA A 10 4.10 -2.91 7.19
N CYS A 11 2.98 -2.33 6.74
CA CYS A 11 2.91 -1.58 5.49
C CYS A 11 3.48 -0.14 5.57
N SER A 12 3.85 0.35 6.76
CA SER A 12 4.41 1.70 6.99
C SER A 12 3.56 2.83 6.40
N GLN A 13 2.23 2.78 6.57
CA GLN A 13 1.35 3.83 6.06
C GLN A 13 1.56 5.14 6.87
N PRO A 14 1.77 6.31 6.23
CA PRO A 14 2.15 7.56 6.90
C PRO A 14 1.11 8.12 7.87
N ALA A 15 -0.13 7.65 7.78
CA ALA A 15 -1.15 7.77 8.81
C ALA A 15 -2.12 6.59 8.61
N LEU A 16 -2.53 5.90 9.68
CA LEU A 16 -3.53 4.84 9.62
C LEU A 16 -4.95 5.43 9.46
N THR A 17 -5.14 6.28 8.45
CA THR A 17 -6.48 6.74 8.05
C THR A 17 -6.90 5.93 6.85
N LEU A 18 -7.69 4.89 7.11
CA LEU A 18 -8.29 4.10 6.05
C LEU A 18 -9.33 4.94 5.27
N PRO A 19 -9.52 4.68 3.96
CA PRO A 19 -10.59 5.30 3.22
C PRO A 19 -11.96 5.02 3.86
N SER A 20 -12.87 5.99 3.75
CA SER A 20 -14.22 5.86 4.32
C SER A 20 -14.92 4.60 3.80
N GLY A 21 -15.51 3.82 4.71
CA GLY A 21 -16.20 2.58 4.38
C GLY A 21 -15.29 1.36 4.14
N ILE A 22 -13.98 1.49 4.36
CA ILE A 22 -13.01 0.38 4.28
C ILE A 22 -12.44 0.11 5.68
N LEU A 23 -12.53 -1.14 6.12
CA LEU A 23 -12.00 -1.60 7.42
C LEU A 23 -10.56 -2.13 7.29
N GLY A 24 -9.88 -2.43 8.39
CA GLY A 24 -8.48 -2.86 8.39
C GLY A 24 -8.30 -4.37 8.63
N THR A 25 -7.20 -4.92 8.11
CA THR A 25 -6.75 -6.29 8.42
C THR A 25 -5.24 -6.43 8.28
N ALA A 26 -4.67 -7.39 9.00
CA ALA A 26 -3.33 -7.90 8.77
C ALA A 26 -3.37 -9.16 7.88
N PHE A 27 -2.41 -9.26 6.95
CA PHE A 27 -2.33 -10.33 5.96
C PHE A 27 -1.30 -11.39 6.35
N SER A 28 -1.48 -12.61 5.84
CA SER A 28 -0.61 -13.75 6.15
C SER A 28 0.87 -13.44 5.91
N GLY A 29 1.69 -13.69 6.94
CA GLY A 29 3.14 -13.61 6.86
C GLY A 29 3.73 -14.54 5.80
N GLN A 30 3.12 -15.71 5.59
CA GLN A 30 3.53 -16.68 4.56
C GLN A 30 3.20 -16.22 3.12
N LYS A 31 2.32 -15.22 2.97
CA LYS A 31 1.93 -14.61 1.69
C LYS A 31 2.31 -13.13 1.58
N TRP A 32 3.17 -12.66 2.48
CA TRP A 32 3.49 -11.25 2.59
C TRP A 32 4.21 -10.68 1.36
N ASP A 33 5.07 -11.48 0.72
CA ASP A 33 5.72 -11.18 -0.57
C ASP A 33 6.33 -9.76 -0.63
N ASN A 34 7.22 -9.45 0.32
CA ASN A 34 7.82 -8.12 0.48
C ASN A 34 6.77 -7.00 0.52
N ALA A 35 5.66 -7.17 1.24
CA ALA A 35 4.56 -6.21 1.28
C ALA A 35 3.83 -5.99 -0.07
N ALA A 36 3.85 -6.94 -1.01
CA ALA A 36 3.18 -6.78 -2.30
C ALA A 36 1.66 -6.55 -2.21
N SER A 37 1.02 -7.00 -1.12
CA SER A 37 -0.42 -6.80 -0.87
C SER A 37 -0.74 -5.54 -0.04
N CYS A 38 0.27 -4.78 0.40
CA CYS A 38 0.04 -3.58 1.20
C CYS A 38 -0.79 -2.53 0.45
N GLY A 39 -1.82 -2.01 1.12
CA GLY A 39 -2.78 -1.06 0.56
C GLY A 39 -3.81 -1.67 -0.38
N ALA A 40 -3.74 -2.97 -0.68
CA ALA A 40 -4.74 -3.65 -1.49
C ALA A 40 -6.05 -3.83 -0.70
N CYS A 41 -7.17 -3.77 -1.42
CA CYS A 41 -8.47 -4.05 -0.84
C CYS A 41 -8.96 -5.46 -1.18
N ILE A 42 -9.64 -6.05 -0.22
CA ILE A 42 -10.28 -7.35 -0.34
C ILE A 42 -11.75 -7.26 0.08
N GLU A 43 -12.61 -8.00 -0.61
CA GLU A 43 -13.96 -8.30 -0.11
C GLU A 43 -13.88 -9.52 0.78
N VAL A 44 -14.21 -9.36 2.07
CA VAL A 44 -14.24 -10.44 3.05
C VAL A 44 -15.69 -10.82 3.31
N THR A 45 -16.02 -12.08 3.06
CA THR A 45 -17.36 -12.64 3.30
C THR A 45 -17.32 -13.56 4.51
N GLY A 46 -18.15 -13.27 5.50
CA GLY A 46 -18.38 -14.11 6.66
C GLY A 46 -19.88 -14.30 6.95
N PRO A 47 -20.23 -14.92 8.10
CA PRO A 47 -21.60 -15.26 8.46
C PRO A 47 -22.61 -14.11 8.44
N SER A 48 -22.19 -12.88 8.78
CA SER A 48 -23.08 -11.71 8.85
C SER A 48 -23.10 -10.87 7.57
N GLY A 49 -22.31 -11.23 6.56
CA GLY A 49 -22.29 -10.54 5.27
C GLY A 49 -20.88 -10.31 4.72
N THR A 50 -20.80 -9.38 3.77
CA THR A 50 -19.57 -9.03 3.06
C THR A 50 -19.16 -7.60 3.41
N ILE A 51 -17.88 -7.41 3.73
CA ILE A 51 -17.26 -6.10 3.95
C ILE A 51 -16.11 -5.88 2.97
N LYS A 52 -15.69 -4.63 2.83
CA LYS A 52 -14.41 -4.29 2.21
C LYS A 52 -13.39 -4.00 3.30
N ALA A 53 -12.22 -4.65 3.21
CA ALA A 53 -11.09 -4.42 4.10
C ALA A 53 -9.83 -4.07 3.29
N MET A 54 -8.95 -3.26 3.86
CA MET A 54 -7.64 -2.93 3.32
C MET A 54 -6.56 -3.67 4.12
N ILE A 55 -5.62 -4.28 3.39
CA ILE A 55 -4.44 -4.89 3.98
C ILE A 55 -3.48 -3.78 4.38
N VAL A 56 -3.31 -3.59 5.67
CA VAL A 56 -2.44 -2.54 6.23
C VAL A 56 -1.34 -3.09 7.12
N ASP A 57 -1.40 -4.36 7.52
CA ASP A 57 -0.43 -4.96 8.43
C ASP A 57 -0.12 -6.41 8.06
N LYS A 58 0.81 -7.03 8.80
CA LYS A 58 1.25 -8.41 8.63
C LYS A 58 0.93 -9.20 9.89
N CYS A 59 0.39 -10.40 9.72
CA CYS A 59 0.27 -11.41 10.78
C CYS A 59 1.32 -12.50 10.51
N PRO A 60 2.52 -12.43 11.13
CA PRO A 60 3.63 -13.35 10.83
C PRO A 60 3.28 -14.84 11.00
N GLU A 61 2.44 -15.16 11.98
CA GLU A 61 2.01 -16.50 12.34
C GLU A 61 0.81 -17.01 11.53
N CYS A 62 0.13 -16.14 10.78
CA CYS A 62 -1.07 -16.52 10.04
C CYS A 62 -0.75 -17.38 8.81
N ASP A 63 -1.46 -18.50 8.70
CA ASP A 63 -1.47 -19.35 7.50
C ASP A 63 -1.98 -18.59 6.26
N PRO A 64 -1.70 -19.08 5.03
CA PRO A 64 -1.96 -18.36 3.79
C PRO A 64 -3.40 -17.88 3.55
N SER A 65 -4.39 -18.55 4.14
CA SER A 65 -5.81 -18.20 4.00
C SER A 65 -6.38 -17.45 5.22
N HIS A 66 -5.59 -17.26 6.28
CA HIS A 66 -6.02 -16.62 7.51
C HIS A 66 -5.77 -15.10 7.43
N LEU A 67 -6.85 -14.33 7.58
CA LEU A 67 -6.83 -12.89 7.78
C LEU A 67 -6.95 -12.58 9.27
N ASP A 68 -6.06 -11.75 9.80
CA ASP A 68 -6.24 -11.18 11.13
C ASP A 68 -7.05 -9.87 10.99
N LEU A 69 -8.36 -10.00 11.13
CA LEU A 69 -9.31 -8.90 10.94
C LEU A 69 -9.27 -7.98 12.16
N PHE A 70 -9.24 -6.66 11.94
CA PHE A 70 -9.35 -5.71 13.05
C PHE A 70 -10.72 -5.84 13.73
N PRO A 71 -10.86 -5.43 15.01
CA PRO A 71 -12.06 -5.73 15.80
C PRO A 71 -13.39 -5.29 15.15
N ASP A 72 -13.39 -4.17 14.43
CA ASP A 72 -14.54 -3.68 13.67
C ASP A 72 -14.86 -4.57 12.46
N ALA A 73 -13.85 -4.97 11.68
CA ALA A 73 -13.96 -5.91 10.56
C ALA A 73 -14.43 -7.30 11.03
N PHE A 74 -13.81 -7.82 12.09
CA PHE A 74 -14.16 -9.11 12.70
C PHE A 74 -15.62 -9.13 13.16
N LYS A 75 -16.06 -8.10 13.86
CA LYS A 75 -17.46 -7.95 14.28
C LYS A 75 -18.39 -7.84 13.07
N ALA A 76 -18.03 -7.06 12.06
CA ALA A 76 -18.87 -6.82 10.89
C ALA A 76 -19.10 -8.08 10.04
N VAL A 77 -18.15 -9.02 10.01
CA VAL A 77 -18.34 -10.32 9.34
C VAL A 77 -19.05 -11.35 10.21
N GLY A 78 -19.38 -11.04 11.47
CA GLY A 78 -20.13 -11.93 12.38
C GLY A 78 -19.27 -12.71 13.38
N GLY A 79 -18.04 -12.26 13.64
CA GLY A 79 -17.21 -12.85 14.68
C GLY A 79 -17.70 -12.49 16.09
N THR A 80 -17.72 -13.47 16.99
CA THR A 80 -18.07 -13.28 18.41
C THR A 80 -16.91 -13.64 19.33
N ASP A 81 -16.24 -14.78 19.10
CA ASP A 81 -15.23 -15.31 20.02
C ASP A 81 -14.03 -15.92 19.28
N GLY A 82 -13.02 -15.10 19.02
CA GLY A 82 -11.73 -15.54 18.50
C GLY A 82 -11.70 -15.77 16.99
N ILE A 83 -12.29 -16.86 16.50
CA ILE A 83 -12.18 -17.28 15.09
C ILE A 83 -13.54 -17.22 14.40
N VAL A 84 -13.56 -16.63 13.19
CA VAL A 84 -14.72 -16.61 12.30
C VAL A 84 -14.33 -17.17 10.94
N LYS A 85 -15.15 -18.08 10.41
CA LYS A 85 -14.92 -18.65 9.07
C LYS A 85 -15.22 -17.59 8.02
N THR A 86 -14.21 -17.26 7.21
CA THR A 86 -14.34 -16.27 6.13
C THR A 86 -13.81 -16.80 4.81
N SER A 87 -14.12 -16.07 3.75
CA SER A 87 -13.43 -16.14 2.47
C SER A 87 -13.16 -14.73 1.98
N TYR A 88 -12.15 -14.56 1.13
CA TYR A 88 -11.84 -13.26 0.56
C TYR A 88 -11.43 -13.34 -0.91
N LYS A 89 -11.55 -12.20 -1.60
CA LYS A 89 -11.00 -11.98 -2.93
C LYS A 89 -10.49 -10.55 -3.04
N PHE A 90 -9.45 -10.33 -3.84
CA PHE A 90 -8.96 -8.99 -4.15
C PHE A 90 -9.98 -8.23 -5.01
N VAL A 91 -10.18 -6.96 -4.69
CA VAL A 91 -11.06 -6.04 -5.41
C VAL A 91 -10.42 -4.65 -5.51
N GLU A 92 -10.91 -3.82 -6.43
CA GLU A 92 -10.56 -2.40 -6.42
C GLU A 92 -11.07 -1.73 -5.12
N CYS A 93 -10.24 -0.85 -4.56
CA CYS A 93 -10.61 -0.13 -3.34
C CYS A 93 -11.82 0.80 -3.54
N GLY A 94 -11.97 1.41 -4.72
CA GLY A 94 -13.02 2.39 -5.02
C GLY A 94 -12.71 3.79 -4.49
N ILE A 95 -11.42 4.09 -4.29
CA ILE A 95 -10.91 5.40 -3.92
C ILE A 95 -11.04 6.33 -5.13
N THR A 96 -11.70 7.47 -4.94
CA THR A 96 -11.98 8.45 -6.00
C THR A 96 -10.91 9.54 -6.12
N THR A 97 -10.07 9.69 -5.11
CA THR A 97 -8.93 10.61 -5.12
C THR A 97 -7.71 10.00 -5.82
N PRO A 98 -6.80 10.82 -6.39
CA PRO A 98 -5.58 10.33 -7.00
C PRO A 98 -4.69 9.54 -6.03
N LEU A 99 -3.85 8.67 -6.58
CA LEU A 99 -2.77 8.07 -5.81
C LEU A 99 -1.76 9.14 -5.39
N VAL A 100 -1.01 8.87 -4.33
CA VAL A 100 0.00 9.79 -3.80
C VAL A 100 1.32 9.04 -3.67
N LEU A 101 2.39 9.71 -4.08
CA LEU A 101 3.75 9.25 -3.85
C LEU A 101 4.26 9.91 -2.57
N HIS A 102 4.77 9.12 -1.64
CA HIS A 102 5.29 9.59 -0.37
C HIS A 102 6.76 9.19 -0.24
N ASN A 103 7.65 10.18 -0.22
CA ASN A 103 9.07 9.95 -0.01
C ASN A 103 9.32 9.55 1.44
N LYS A 104 10.14 8.52 1.65
CA LYS A 104 10.57 8.15 3.00
C LYS A 104 11.45 9.25 3.60
N GLU A 105 11.47 9.35 4.92
CA GLU A 105 12.52 10.06 5.63
C GLU A 105 13.91 9.57 5.18
N GLY A 106 14.81 10.53 4.93
CA GLY A 106 16.15 10.30 4.38
C GLY A 106 16.25 10.30 2.85
N THR A 107 15.12 10.34 2.12
CA THR A 107 15.12 10.42 0.65
C THR A 107 15.91 11.65 0.17
N SER A 108 16.74 11.45 -0.84
CA SER A 108 17.61 12.46 -1.44
C SER A 108 18.06 12.04 -2.85
N ALA A 109 18.88 12.87 -3.50
CA ALA A 109 19.50 12.52 -4.78
C ALA A 109 20.41 11.29 -4.68
N ASN A 110 20.96 11.00 -3.49
CA ASN A 110 21.95 9.93 -3.26
C ASN A 110 21.35 8.68 -2.62
N TRP A 111 20.09 8.74 -2.18
CA TRP A 111 19.36 7.59 -1.64
C TRP A 111 17.87 7.79 -1.88
N PHE A 112 17.24 6.89 -2.63
CA PHE A 112 15.84 7.03 -3.01
C PHE A 112 14.99 5.94 -2.35
N SER A 113 13.89 6.34 -1.71
CA SER A 113 12.89 5.44 -1.14
C SER A 113 11.53 6.10 -1.20
N ILE A 114 10.59 5.49 -1.92
CA ILE A 114 9.25 6.05 -2.13
C ILE A 114 8.18 5.00 -1.88
N GLN A 115 7.07 5.42 -1.31
CA GLN A 115 5.88 4.61 -1.13
C GLN A 115 4.77 5.12 -2.03
N VAL A 116 3.95 4.21 -2.54
CA VAL A 116 2.71 4.55 -3.22
C VAL A 116 1.58 4.35 -2.23
N VAL A 117 0.82 5.40 -1.96
CA VAL A 117 -0.35 5.36 -1.08
C VAL A 117 -1.60 5.70 -1.88
N ASN A 118 -2.75 5.27 -1.36
CA ASN A 118 -4.06 5.57 -1.94
C ASN A 118 -4.28 4.95 -3.33
N ALA A 119 -3.61 3.86 -3.68
CA ALA A 119 -3.82 3.15 -4.95
C ALA A 119 -5.06 2.24 -4.89
N ASN A 120 -5.83 2.16 -5.98
CA ASN A 120 -7.02 1.29 -6.07
C ASN A 120 -6.71 -0.20 -6.22
N GLU A 121 -5.51 -0.51 -6.72
CA GLU A 121 -5.06 -1.86 -7.01
C GLU A 121 -3.69 -2.09 -6.35
N PRO A 122 -3.33 -3.36 -6.05
CA PRO A 122 -1.98 -3.68 -5.60
C PRO A 122 -0.95 -3.11 -6.57
N VAL A 123 0.01 -2.35 -6.05
CA VAL A 123 1.12 -1.88 -6.89
C VAL A 123 1.98 -3.09 -7.23
N LYS A 124 2.43 -3.21 -8.47
CA LYS A 124 3.38 -4.22 -8.92
C LYS A 124 4.80 -3.68 -8.89
N SER A 125 5.02 -2.52 -9.48
CA SER A 125 6.34 -1.92 -9.61
C SER A 125 6.30 -0.40 -9.60
N VAL A 126 7.43 0.17 -9.19
CA VAL A 126 7.77 1.57 -9.37
C VAL A 126 9.03 1.62 -10.25
N GLN A 127 9.02 2.51 -11.24
CA GLN A 127 10.16 2.79 -12.09
C GLN A 127 10.39 4.29 -12.13
N VAL A 128 11.64 4.70 -12.27
CA VAL A 128 12.05 6.10 -12.21
C VAL A 128 12.80 6.47 -13.49
N SER A 129 12.50 7.66 -14.02
CA SER A 129 13.19 8.26 -15.15
C SER A 129 13.88 9.56 -14.73
N THR A 130 15.08 9.78 -15.26
CA THR A 130 15.89 11.00 -15.07
C THR A 130 16.07 11.79 -16.38
N ASP A 131 15.38 11.37 -17.44
CA ASP A 131 15.54 11.85 -18.83
C ASP A 131 14.18 12.16 -19.50
N GLY A 132 13.20 12.60 -18.70
CA GLY A 132 11.88 13.02 -19.19
C GLY A 132 11.00 11.87 -19.70
N GLY A 133 11.21 10.66 -19.19
CA GLY A 133 10.45 9.46 -19.52
C GLY A 133 11.01 8.63 -20.69
N SER A 134 12.18 8.98 -21.20
CA SER A 134 12.83 8.26 -22.32
C SER A 134 13.32 6.88 -21.89
N THR A 135 13.88 6.77 -20.68
CA THR A 135 14.29 5.50 -20.07
C THR A 135 13.74 5.35 -18.65
N TRP A 136 13.53 4.11 -18.22
CA TRP A 136 12.91 3.78 -16.93
C TRP A 136 13.77 2.76 -16.18
N LYS A 137 14.32 3.16 -15.03
CA LYS A 137 15.07 2.28 -14.13
C LYS A 137 14.16 1.74 -13.03
N SER A 138 14.17 0.44 -12.83
CA SER A 138 13.38 -0.21 -11.77
C SER A 138 13.95 0.07 -10.39
N THR A 139 13.06 0.19 -9.41
CA THR A 139 13.37 0.17 -7.97
C THR A 139 13.07 -1.22 -7.40
N GLU A 140 13.56 -1.48 -6.18
CA GLU A 140 13.30 -2.72 -5.44
C GLU A 140 12.28 -2.47 -4.33
N ARG A 141 11.22 -3.28 -4.25
CA ARG A 141 10.28 -3.21 -3.13
C ARG A 141 10.90 -3.85 -1.89
N LYS A 142 10.76 -3.21 -0.74
CA LYS A 142 11.15 -3.71 0.59
C LYS A 142 9.96 -4.24 1.37
N ASP A 143 10.25 -5.03 2.41
CA ASP A 143 9.25 -5.71 3.25
C ASP A 143 8.24 -4.78 3.93
N TYR A 144 8.52 -3.47 3.95
CA TYR A 144 7.70 -2.41 4.54
C TYR A 144 7.03 -1.49 3.50
N ASN A 145 6.85 -1.99 2.27
CA ASN A 145 6.15 -1.34 1.15
C ASN A 145 6.76 -0.04 0.60
N PHE A 146 8.06 0.16 0.77
CA PHE A 146 8.79 1.21 0.05
C PHE A 146 9.55 0.62 -1.13
N PHE A 147 9.71 1.44 -2.16
CA PHE A 147 10.43 1.13 -3.39
C PHE A 147 11.72 1.92 -3.42
N GLU A 148 12.84 1.21 -3.44
CA GLU A 148 14.14 1.79 -3.14
C GLU A 148 15.14 1.67 -4.28
N ASN A 149 16.05 2.64 -4.32
CA ASN A 149 17.31 2.58 -5.03
C ASN A 149 18.37 3.20 -4.11
N PRO A 150 19.17 2.38 -3.40
CA PRO A 150 20.14 2.85 -2.40
C PRO A 150 21.22 3.78 -2.96
N ALA A 151 21.53 3.69 -4.26
CA ALA A 151 22.47 4.59 -4.92
C ALA A 151 21.87 5.96 -5.29
N GLY A 152 20.55 6.13 -5.08
CA GLY A 152 19.81 7.29 -5.56
C GLY A 152 19.81 7.42 -7.08
N PHE A 153 19.38 8.57 -7.56
CA PHE A 153 19.28 8.88 -8.99
C PHE A 153 20.16 10.06 -9.42
N GLY A 154 20.90 10.68 -8.50
CA GLY A 154 21.77 11.81 -8.76
C GLY A 154 21.02 13.07 -9.23
N LYS A 155 19.71 13.12 -9.02
CA LYS A 155 18.82 14.23 -9.41
C LYS A 155 17.98 14.68 -8.23
N THR A 156 17.66 15.97 -8.19
CA THR A 156 16.77 16.57 -7.19
C THR A 156 15.29 16.42 -7.54
N SER A 157 14.99 16.05 -8.80
CA SER A 157 13.64 15.79 -9.31
C SER A 157 13.70 14.69 -10.36
N VAL A 158 12.70 13.79 -10.35
CA VAL A 158 12.60 12.61 -11.24
C VAL A 158 11.16 12.39 -11.70
N ASP A 159 10.97 11.66 -12.78
CA ASP A 159 9.64 11.18 -13.17
C ASP A 159 9.44 9.76 -12.61
N VAL A 160 8.25 9.48 -12.07
CA VAL A 160 7.93 8.20 -11.42
C VAL A 160 6.77 7.55 -12.15
N LYS A 161 6.97 6.32 -12.61
CA LYS A 161 5.93 5.47 -13.19
C LYS A 161 5.58 4.38 -12.21
N VAL A 162 4.31 4.34 -11.82
CA VAL A 162 3.74 3.29 -10.99
C VAL A 162 2.94 2.36 -11.89
N THR A 163 3.10 1.05 -11.71
CA THR A 163 2.33 0.02 -12.44
C THR A 163 1.58 -0.86 -11.45
N SER A 164 0.28 -1.09 -11.67
CA SER A 164 -0.54 -1.97 -10.85
C SER A 164 -0.34 -3.45 -11.18
N SER A 165 -0.89 -4.34 -10.36
CA SER A 165 -0.87 -5.78 -10.58
C SER A 165 -1.63 -6.21 -11.84
N THR A 166 -2.63 -5.43 -12.28
CA THR A 166 -3.38 -5.68 -13.52
C THR A 166 -2.70 -5.07 -14.76
N GLY A 167 -1.61 -4.31 -14.59
CA GLY A 167 -0.84 -3.73 -15.68
C GLY A 167 -1.20 -2.29 -16.06
N LYS A 168 -2.13 -1.65 -15.35
CA LYS A 168 -2.40 -0.21 -15.50
C LYS A 168 -1.20 0.61 -15.01
N SER A 169 -0.96 1.77 -15.61
CA SER A 169 0.18 2.63 -15.26
C SER A 169 -0.21 4.11 -15.11
N VAL A 170 0.44 4.79 -14.17
CA VAL A 170 0.31 6.23 -13.89
C VAL A 170 1.72 6.80 -13.82
N VAL A 171 1.95 7.92 -14.50
CA VAL A 171 3.21 8.65 -14.48
C VAL A 171 3.02 9.96 -13.74
N VAL A 172 3.84 10.20 -12.73
CA VAL A 172 3.93 11.46 -11.99
C VAL A 172 5.23 12.13 -12.38
N LYS A 173 5.13 13.33 -12.96
CA LYS A 173 6.30 14.07 -13.44
C LYS A 173 6.88 14.97 -12.36
N SER A 174 8.17 15.24 -12.46
CA SER A 174 8.89 16.21 -11.63
C SER A 174 8.74 15.99 -10.11
N VAL A 175 8.71 14.71 -9.69
CA VAL A 175 8.69 14.30 -8.29
C VAL A 175 10.01 14.69 -7.64
N GLY A 176 9.97 15.62 -6.67
CA GLY A 176 11.15 16.00 -5.92
C GLY A 176 11.61 14.88 -4.97
N VAL A 177 12.90 14.85 -4.64
CA VAL A 177 13.49 13.84 -3.73
C VAL A 177 13.64 14.35 -2.30
N THR A 178 12.83 15.31 -1.88
CA THR A 178 12.83 15.81 -0.50
C THR A 178 12.25 14.76 0.45
N ALA A 179 12.93 14.49 1.56
CA ALA A 179 12.47 13.60 2.63
C ALA A 179 11.07 13.99 3.14
N GLY A 180 10.21 12.98 3.36
CA GLY A 180 8.84 13.15 3.87
C GLY A 180 7.86 13.84 2.91
N ALA A 181 8.32 14.32 1.76
CA ALA A 181 7.46 15.04 0.82
C ALA A 181 6.46 14.11 0.13
N GLN A 182 5.26 14.64 -0.14
CA GLN A 182 4.19 13.95 -0.84
C GLN A 182 3.87 14.62 -2.18
N TYR A 183 3.61 13.80 -3.21
CA TYR A 183 3.30 14.24 -4.56
C TYR A 183 2.04 13.53 -5.04
N LYS A 184 0.98 14.30 -5.30
CA LYS A 184 -0.27 13.75 -5.82
C LYS A 184 -0.12 13.47 -7.32
N ALA A 185 -0.57 12.31 -7.75
CA ALA A 185 -0.78 12.03 -9.17
C ALA A 185 -1.99 12.82 -9.71
N SER A 186 -2.16 12.82 -11.02
CA SER A 186 -3.36 13.36 -11.67
C SER A 186 -4.58 12.42 -11.55
N SER A 187 -4.36 11.12 -11.31
CA SER A 187 -5.41 10.12 -11.26
C SER A 187 -5.04 8.95 -10.34
N ASN A 188 -6.00 8.03 -10.18
CA ASN A 188 -5.73 6.65 -9.77
C ASN A 188 -5.63 5.74 -11.01
N PHE A 189 -5.38 4.44 -10.81
CA PHE A 189 -5.62 3.41 -11.83
C PHE A 189 -7.12 3.10 -11.97
#